data_AF-A0A519QT35-F1
#
_entry.id   AF-A0A519QT35-F1
#
_cell.length_a   1.000
_cell.length_b   1.000
_cell.length_c   1.000
_cell.angle_alpha   90.00
_cell.angle_beta   90.00
_cell.angle_gamma   90.00
#
_symmetry.space_group_name_H-M   'P 1'
#
loop_
_entity.id
_entity.type
_entity.pdbx_description
1 polymer ?
#
loop_
_entity_poly.entity_id
_entity_poly.type
_entity_poly.pdbx_seq_one_letter_code
_entity_poly.pdbx_strand_id
1 'polypeptide(L)'
;MRTLLLTSLLIVATLASCQDKSNIVVSGQITDELTGKPIPNAEVVVLCWYMSSIDDASFKKQTLTTDQNGNYKTAFAKGHEVNVASKATGFIARRIYIDLKDSKILVNLKLSRAKENRTLISYLSTDHIELDVTDKTPFLRIRFYSVDPSNTLNLGKPETFGFDLSNQKTNSDTSKCDIWFKPVNSEEPPKIIIANKGGGVLPIYADEIKSSFFYEKATAPTTGYLHEYKLKGNEEGFFVLCRDGKTYGKIIFEKSEIDASAPDGKGGIYKEFGKNFSCLYQPNGTTDLSYSTPDIDLENFLVDIRLR
;
A
#
# COMPACT_ATOMS: atom_id res chain seq x y z
N MET A 1 -24.36 52.81 -13.56
CA MET A 1 -24.37 51.85 -12.43
C MET A 1 -25.07 50.54 -12.83
N ARG A 2 -24.48 49.75 -13.73
CA ARG A 2 -25.08 48.49 -14.22
C ARG A 2 -24.07 47.34 -14.35
N THR A 3 -22.96 47.42 -13.64
CA THR A 3 -21.82 46.50 -13.82
C THR A 3 -21.25 45.98 -12.50
N LEU A 4 -22.08 45.89 -11.45
CA LEU A 4 -21.66 45.47 -10.11
C LEU A 4 -22.51 44.35 -9.50
N LEU A 5 -23.42 43.75 -10.28
CA LEU A 5 -24.30 42.67 -9.80
C LEU A 5 -24.02 41.28 -10.39
N LEU A 6 -23.03 41.15 -11.28
CA LEU A 6 -22.72 39.88 -11.96
C LEU A 6 -21.50 39.12 -11.40
N THR A 7 -20.70 39.75 -10.53
CA THR A 7 -19.53 39.10 -9.90
C THR A 7 -19.85 38.40 -8.57
N SER A 8 -21.02 38.63 -7.97
CA SER A 8 -21.42 37.95 -6.73
C SER A 8 -22.14 36.61 -6.96
N LEU A 9 -22.55 36.29 -8.19
CA LEU A 9 -23.26 35.04 -8.50
C LEU A 9 -22.33 33.90 -8.97
N LEU A 10 -21.06 34.21 -9.26
CA LEU A 10 -20.09 33.22 -9.76
C LEU A 10 -19.32 32.48 -8.65
N ILE A 11 -19.34 32.99 -7.41
CA ILE A 11 -18.66 32.38 -6.24
C ILE A 11 -19.56 31.32 -5.56
N VAL A 12 -20.87 31.35 -5.78
CA VAL A 12 -21.81 30.36 -5.19
C VAL A 12 -21.92 29.10 -6.06
N ALA A 13 -21.48 29.14 -7.31
CA ALA A 13 -21.55 27.99 -8.24
C ALA A 13 -20.35 27.02 -8.13
N THR A 14 -19.30 27.35 -7.39
CA THR A 14 -18.12 26.47 -7.20
C THR A 14 -18.18 25.63 -5.92
N LEU A 15 -19.26 25.70 -5.15
CA LEU A 15 -19.54 24.82 -4.01
C LEU A 15 -20.38 23.59 -4.39
N ALA A 16 -20.36 23.16 -5.65
CA ALA A 16 -20.66 21.77 -6.01
C ALA A 16 -19.50 20.85 -5.57
N SER A 17 -19.00 21.07 -4.35
CA SER A 17 -18.08 20.22 -3.62
C SER A 17 -18.90 19.03 -3.12
N CYS A 18 -18.53 17.83 -3.57
CA CYS A 18 -18.80 16.53 -2.96
C CYS A 18 -19.90 16.50 -1.88
N GLN A 19 -21.17 16.72 -2.25
CA GLN A 19 -22.25 16.70 -1.28
C GLN A 19 -22.67 15.27 -1.00
N ASP A 20 -22.72 14.92 0.29
CA ASP A 20 -23.29 13.66 0.76
C ASP A 20 -24.67 13.43 0.11
N LYS A 21 -24.86 12.25 -0.48
CA LYS A 21 -26.17 11.75 -0.90
C LYS A 21 -26.91 11.21 0.32
N SER A 22 -28.24 11.22 0.27
CA SER A 22 -29.09 10.66 1.33
C SER A 22 -29.68 9.30 0.95
N ASN A 23 -30.08 8.51 1.95
CA ASN A 23 -30.77 7.22 1.78
C ASN A 23 -29.98 6.23 0.92
N ILE A 24 -28.69 6.06 1.27
CA ILE A 24 -27.78 5.18 0.56
C ILE A 24 -28.23 3.73 0.78
N VAL A 25 -28.35 2.98 -0.30
CA VAL A 25 -28.61 1.54 -0.29
C VAL A 25 -27.48 0.87 -1.05
N VAL A 26 -26.76 0.00 -0.36
CA VAL A 26 -25.66 -0.79 -0.93
C VAL A 26 -26.14 -2.23 -0.98
N SER A 27 -26.05 -2.84 -2.14
CA SER A 27 -26.38 -4.26 -2.34
C SER A 27 -25.37 -4.90 -3.26
N GLY A 28 -25.24 -6.21 -3.24
CA GLY A 28 -24.34 -6.90 -4.14
C GLY A 28 -24.34 -8.39 -3.95
N GLN A 29 -23.56 -9.07 -4.80
CA GLN A 29 -23.32 -10.49 -4.76
C GLN A 29 -21.82 -10.77 -4.67
N ILE A 30 -21.45 -11.74 -3.83
CA ILE A 30 -20.09 -12.28 -3.73
C ILE A 30 -20.04 -13.60 -4.48
N THR A 31 -19.13 -13.71 -5.45
CA THR A 31 -18.99 -14.89 -6.31
C THR A 31 -17.55 -15.38 -6.36
N ASP A 32 -17.36 -16.68 -6.58
CA ASP A 32 -16.07 -17.27 -6.92
C ASP A 32 -15.64 -16.77 -8.32
N GLU A 33 -14.46 -16.14 -8.41
CA GLU A 33 -13.97 -15.56 -9.65
C GLU A 33 -13.77 -16.60 -10.76
N LEU A 34 -13.40 -17.83 -10.42
CA LEU A 34 -13.15 -18.91 -11.38
C LEU A 34 -14.45 -19.57 -11.84
N THR A 35 -15.34 -19.90 -10.90
CA THR A 35 -16.54 -20.70 -11.21
C THR A 35 -17.79 -19.85 -11.47
N GLY A 36 -17.76 -18.56 -11.11
CA GLY A 36 -18.93 -17.68 -11.15
C GLY A 36 -20.02 -18.03 -10.14
N LYS A 37 -19.82 -19.06 -9.31
CA LYS A 37 -20.82 -19.51 -8.34
C LYS A 37 -20.90 -18.53 -7.16
N PRO A 38 -22.09 -18.32 -6.58
CA PRO A 38 -22.22 -17.50 -5.38
C PRO A 38 -21.46 -18.12 -4.19
N ILE A 39 -20.89 -17.26 -3.35
CA ILE A 39 -20.21 -17.65 -2.11
C ILE A 39 -21.14 -17.34 -0.94
N PRO A 40 -21.78 -18.36 -0.34
CA PRO A 40 -22.60 -18.16 0.85
C PRO A 40 -21.73 -17.94 2.09
N ASN A 41 -22.30 -17.30 3.11
CA ASN A 41 -21.64 -17.06 4.39
C ASN A 41 -20.32 -16.26 4.30
N ALA A 42 -20.08 -15.52 3.22
CA ALA A 42 -18.93 -14.62 3.10
C ALA A 42 -19.15 -13.42 4.02
N GLU A 43 -18.11 -13.01 4.76
CA GLU A 43 -18.14 -11.78 5.53
C GLU A 43 -18.01 -10.59 4.59
N VAL A 44 -18.82 -9.56 4.80
CA VAL A 44 -18.79 -8.32 4.03
C VAL A 44 -18.74 -7.14 5.00
N VAL A 45 -17.76 -6.26 4.84
CA VAL A 45 -17.71 -4.97 5.53
C VAL A 45 -17.98 -3.86 4.51
N VAL A 46 -18.88 -2.97 4.87
CA VAL A 46 -19.24 -1.78 4.09
C VAL A 46 -18.97 -0.55 4.95
N LEU A 47 -18.10 0.33 4.45
CA LEU A 47 -17.87 1.67 5.00
C LEU A 47 -18.59 2.67 4.10
N CYS A 48 -19.40 3.54 4.69
CA CYS A 48 -20.03 4.66 3.99
C CYS A 48 -19.47 5.95 4.56
N TRP A 49 -18.67 6.65 3.76
CA TRP A 49 -18.03 7.91 4.13
C TRP A 49 -18.98 9.07 3.96
N TYR A 50 -18.92 10.01 4.88
CA TYR A 50 -19.74 11.20 4.93
C TYR A 50 -18.92 12.38 5.45
N MET A 51 -19.28 13.59 5.03
CA MET A 51 -18.67 14.81 5.56
C MET A 51 -19.23 15.07 6.97
N SER A 52 -18.37 15.01 7.99
CA SER A 52 -18.70 15.40 9.37
C SER A 52 -18.58 16.91 9.56
N SER A 53 -17.63 17.54 8.85
CA SER A 53 -17.48 18.99 8.74
C SER A 53 -16.97 19.37 7.34
N ILE A 54 -16.64 20.65 7.11
CA ILE A 54 -16.12 21.12 5.81
C ILE A 54 -14.77 20.49 5.49
N ASP A 55 -13.96 20.20 6.51
CA ASP A 55 -12.58 19.70 6.37
C ASP A 55 -12.38 18.33 7.03
N ASP A 56 -13.47 17.64 7.41
CA ASP A 56 -13.41 16.35 8.11
C ASP A 56 -14.36 15.33 7.48
N ALA A 57 -13.82 14.15 7.20
CA ALA A 57 -14.53 13.01 6.67
C ALA A 57 -14.57 11.90 7.72
N SER A 58 -15.75 11.33 7.93
CA SER A 58 -15.97 10.21 8.83
C SER A 58 -16.71 9.11 8.09
N PHE A 59 -16.77 7.91 8.66
CA PHE A 59 -17.53 6.81 8.06
C PHE A 59 -18.44 6.09 9.06
N LYS A 60 -19.50 5.50 8.53
CA LYS A 60 -20.30 4.50 9.25
C LYS A 60 -19.94 3.12 8.70
N LYS A 61 -19.79 2.15 9.61
CA LYS A 61 -19.47 0.76 9.28
C LYS A 61 -20.70 -0.12 9.42
N GLN A 62 -20.83 -1.09 8.53
CA GLN A 62 -21.74 -2.23 8.65
C GLN A 62 -20.98 -3.52 8.33
N THR A 63 -21.14 -4.53 9.17
CA THR A 63 -20.60 -5.89 8.95
C THR A 63 -21.77 -6.84 8.73
N LEU A 64 -21.70 -7.63 7.67
CA LEU A 64 -22.77 -8.48 7.17
C LEU A 64 -22.21 -9.85 6.80
N THR A 65 -23.11 -10.80 6.58
CA THR A 65 -22.77 -12.09 5.98
C THR A 65 -23.68 -12.34 4.77
N THR A 66 -23.15 -12.91 3.69
CA THR A 66 -23.95 -13.23 2.50
C THR A 66 -24.95 -14.36 2.74
N ASP A 67 -26.09 -14.29 2.04
CA ASP A 67 -27.10 -15.36 2.02
C ASP A 67 -26.65 -16.58 1.19
N GLN A 68 -27.52 -17.58 1.05
CA GLN A 68 -27.25 -18.80 0.28
C GLN A 68 -26.98 -18.55 -1.22
N ASN A 69 -27.44 -17.42 -1.74
CA ASN A 69 -27.22 -16.98 -3.10
C ASN A 69 -26.06 -15.98 -3.20
N GLY A 70 -25.26 -15.82 -2.14
CA GLY A 70 -24.12 -14.92 -2.10
C GLY A 70 -24.48 -13.44 -2.03
N ASN A 71 -25.75 -13.08 -1.78
CA ASN A 71 -26.19 -11.69 -1.77
C ASN A 71 -26.03 -11.04 -0.41
N TYR A 72 -25.82 -9.73 -0.41
CA TYR A 72 -25.85 -8.88 0.79
C TYR A 72 -26.56 -7.55 0.48
N LYS A 73 -27.06 -6.88 1.52
CA LYS A 73 -27.70 -5.57 1.41
C LYS A 73 -27.62 -4.80 2.73
N THR A 74 -27.36 -3.50 2.65
CA THR A 74 -27.39 -2.58 3.80
C THR A 74 -27.80 -1.18 3.36
N ALA A 75 -28.04 -0.29 4.32
CA ALA A 75 -28.43 1.09 4.07
C ALA A 75 -27.76 2.06 5.05
N PHE A 76 -27.55 3.29 4.59
CA PHE A 76 -27.00 4.40 5.38
C PHE A 76 -27.84 5.65 5.16
N ALA A 77 -27.93 6.49 6.20
CA ALA A 77 -28.69 7.73 6.12
C ALA A 77 -28.08 8.70 5.09
N LYS A 78 -26.74 8.80 5.03
CA LYS A 78 -26.02 9.65 4.09
C LYS A 78 -24.60 9.17 3.79
N GLY A 79 -24.02 9.64 2.68
CA GLY A 79 -22.61 9.50 2.35
C GLY A 79 -22.24 9.97 0.94
N HIS A 80 -20.96 10.10 0.65
CA HIS A 80 -20.41 10.46 -0.68
C HIS A 80 -19.51 9.38 -1.29
N GLU A 81 -19.00 8.45 -0.49
CA GLU A 81 -18.18 7.30 -0.95
C GLU A 81 -18.62 6.04 -0.19
N VAL A 82 -18.60 4.90 -0.88
CA VAL A 82 -18.79 3.57 -0.29
C VAL A 82 -17.63 2.65 -0.61
N ASN A 83 -17.06 2.06 0.44
CA ASN A 83 -15.99 1.08 0.34
C ASN A 83 -16.52 -0.28 0.81
N VAL A 84 -16.34 -1.30 -0.01
CA VAL A 84 -16.81 -2.66 0.30
C VAL A 84 -15.64 -3.61 0.25
N ALA A 85 -15.47 -4.42 1.29
CA ALA A 85 -14.58 -5.57 1.27
C ALA A 85 -15.29 -6.84 1.67
N SER A 86 -14.78 -7.97 1.21
CA SER A 86 -15.27 -9.28 1.60
C SER A 86 -14.14 -10.29 1.74
N LYS A 87 -14.31 -11.22 2.68
CA LYS A 87 -13.49 -12.41 2.87
C LYS A 87 -14.39 -13.64 3.05
N ALA A 88 -13.86 -14.80 2.68
CA ALA A 88 -14.52 -16.09 2.88
C ALA A 88 -13.48 -17.20 3.03
N THR A 89 -13.83 -18.27 3.74
CA THR A 89 -12.95 -19.43 3.92
C THR A 89 -12.50 -20.00 2.58
N GLY A 90 -11.18 -20.12 2.38
CA GLY A 90 -10.59 -20.64 1.15
C GLY A 90 -10.48 -19.63 0.01
N PHE A 91 -10.75 -18.35 0.26
CA PHE A 91 -10.63 -17.26 -0.71
C PHE A 91 -9.73 -16.14 -0.19
N ILE A 92 -9.08 -15.42 -1.10
CA ILE A 92 -8.37 -14.18 -0.75
C ILE A 92 -9.37 -13.02 -0.66
N ALA A 93 -9.13 -12.12 0.28
CA ALA A 93 -10.00 -10.97 0.48
C ALA A 93 -9.90 -9.99 -0.70
N ARG A 94 -11.00 -9.29 -0.96
CA ARG A 94 -11.09 -8.27 -2.02
C ARG A 94 -11.81 -7.04 -1.51
N ARG A 95 -11.39 -5.87 -1.99
CA ARG A 95 -12.01 -4.57 -1.72
C ARG A 95 -12.29 -3.79 -2.99
N ILE A 96 -13.20 -2.83 -2.90
CA ILE A 96 -13.50 -1.84 -3.94
C ILE A 96 -13.94 -0.52 -3.29
N TYR A 97 -13.58 0.59 -3.94
CA TYR A 97 -13.90 1.96 -3.55
C TYR A 97 -14.82 2.57 -4.61
N ILE A 98 -15.90 3.22 -4.19
CA ILE A 98 -16.93 3.74 -5.11
C ILE A 98 -17.39 5.12 -4.65
N ASP A 99 -17.11 6.14 -5.47
CA ASP A 99 -17.75 7.44 -5.37
C ASP A 99 -19.25 7.34 -5.67
N LEU A 100 -20.08 7.86 -4.77
CA LEU A 100 -21.53 7.79 -4.90
C LEU A 100 -22.05 8.80 -5.93
N LYS A 101 -22.38 8.28 -7.11
CA LYS A 101 -23.17 9.02 -8.12
C LYS A 101 -24.67 8.95 -7.83
N ASP A 102 -25.13 7.81 -7.30
CA ASP A 102 -26.53 7.50 -7.00
C ASP A 102 -26.69 7.01 -5.56
N SER A 103 -27.88 7.20 -4.97
CA SER A 103 -28.20 6.68 -3.63
C SER A 103 -28.40 5.16 -3.61
N LYS A 104 -28.48 4.48 -4.74
CA LYS A 104 -28.63 3.02 -4.81
C LYS A 104 -27.52 2.46 -5.68
N ILE A 105 -26.67 1.63 -5.09
CA ILE A 105 -25.52 1.06 -5.78
C ILE A 105 -25.52 -0.46 -5.67
N LEU A 106 -25.10 -1.10 -6.77
CA LEU A 106 -24.87 -2.53 -6.87
C LEU A 106 -23.35 -2.77 -6.91
N VAL A 107 -22.84 -3.48 -5.92
CA VAL A 107 -21.41 -3.69 -5.70
C VAL A 107 -21.11 -5.18 -5.63
N ASN A 108 -20.79 -5.77 -6.78
CA ASN A 108 -20.46 -7.19 -6.85
C ASN A 108 -18.95 -7.39 -6.66
N LEU A 109 -18.56 -8.36 -5.85
CA LEU A 109 -17.16 -8.74 -5.66
C LEU A 109 -16.93 -10.18 -6.14
N LYS A 110 -15.83 -10.39 -6.86
CA LYS A 110 -15.36 -11.72 -7.25
C LYS A 110 -14.17 -12.09 -6.39
N LEU A 111 -14.28 -13.13 -5.57
CA LEU A 111 -13.15 -13.59 -4.74
C LEU A 111 -12.40 -14.69 -5.47
N SER A 112 -11.07 -14.55 -5.53
CA SER A 112 -10.19 -15.60 -6.06
C SER A 112 -9.89 -16.62 -4.95
N ARG A 113 -9.75 -17.89 -5.32
CA ARG A 113 -9.42 -18.95 -4.35
C ARG A 113 -8.03 -18.72 -3.78
N ALA A 114 -7.88 -18.92 -2.47
CA ALA A 114 -6.58 -18.90 -1.83
C ALA A 114 -5.73 -20.06 -2.36
N LYS A 115 -4.50 -19.75 -2.73
CA LYS A 115 -3.50 -20.73 -3.16
C LYS A 115 -2.46 -20.87 -2.07
N GLU A 116 -2.37 -22.06 -1.48
CA GLU A 116 -1.38 -22.33 -0.44
C GLU A 116 0.04 -22.25 -1.02
N ASN A 117 0.90 -21.45 -0.39
CA ASN A 117 2.33 -21.40 -0.69
C ASN A 117 3.15 -21.54 0.60
N ARG A 118 3.41 -22.80 0.99
CA ARG A 118 4.10 -23.14 2.25
C ARG A 118 5.54 -22.67 2.34
N THR A 119 6.15 -22.35 1.21
CA THR A 119 7.56 -21.94 1.15
C THR A 119 7.73 -20.43 1.19
N LEU A 120 6.65 -19.67 1.05
CA LEU A 120 6.70 -18.22 1.04
C LEU A 120 7.10 -17.71 2.43
N ILE A 121 8.09 -16.83 2.46
CA ILE A 121 8.44 -16.06 3.64
C ILE A 121 7.79 -14.69 3.49
N SER A 122 7.05 -14.24 4.51
CA SER A 122 6.39 -12.95 4.51
C SER A 122 6.79 -12.12 5.73
N TYR A 123 7.08 -10.85 5.50
CA TYR A 123 7.12 -9.81 6.53
C TYR A 123 6.09 -8.75 6.16
N LEU A 124 5.11 -8.54 7.04
CA LEU A 124 4.10 -7.50 6.87
C LEU A 124 4.35 -6.42 7.91
N SER A 125 4.63 -5.20 7.45
CA SER A 125 4.87 -4.08 8.34
C SER A 125 3.62 -3.68 9.13
N THR A 126 2.42 -4.02 8.65
CA THR A 126 1.14 -3.84 9.34
C THR A 126 1.00 -4.67 10.62
N ASP A 127 1.80 -5.71 10.79
CA ASP A 127 1.71 -6.61 11.95
C ASP A 127 2.49 -6.05 13.16
N HIS A 128 3.16 -4.91 13.00
CA HIS A 128 4.01 -4.28 14.01
C HIS A 128 3.50 -2.87 14.34
N ILE A 129 2.74 -2.75 15.43
CA ILE A 129 2.12 -1.49 15.90
C ILE A 129 3.14 -0.53 16.54
N GLU A 130 4.26 -1.05 17.04
CA GLU A 130 5.36 -0.25 17.61
C GLU A 130 6.62 -0.44 16.76
N LEU A 131 7.11 0.66 16.17
CA LEU A 131 8.35 0.71 15.37
C LEU A 131 9.59 0.64 16.29
N ASP A 132 9.78 -0.49 16.97
CA ASP A 132 11.14 -0.88 17.32
C ASP A 132 11.85 -1.20 16.00
N VAL A 133 12.50 -0.19 15.43
CA VAL A 133 13.28 -0.33 14.20
C VAL A 133 14.49 -1.21 14.53
N THR A 134 14.36 -2.49 14.23
CA THR A 134 15.42 -3.49 14.38
C THR A 134 16.06 -3.79 13.03
N ASP A 135 17.12 -4.60 13.02
CA ASP A 135 17.73 -5.11 11.80
C ASP A 135 16.77 -5.99 10.97
N LYS A 136 15.65 -6.43 11.54
CA LYS A 136 14.62 -7.23 10.86
C LYS A 136 13.51 -6.40 10.21
N THR A 137 13.42 -5.11 10.55
CA THR A 137 12.41 -4.21 9.97
C THR A 137 12.82 -3.88 8.52
N PRO A 138 12.00 -4.20 7.49
CA PRO A 138 12.35 -3.91 6.11
C PRO A 138 12.19 -2.42 5.80
N PHE A 139 13.31 -1.80 5.46
CA PHE A 139 13.35 -0.43 4.99
C PHE A 139 14.49 -0.21 4.01
N LEU A 140 14.34 0.81 3.17
CA LEU A 140 15.43 1.38 2.38
C LEU A 140 15.62 2.81 2.84
N ARG A 141 16.81 3.16 3.30
CA ARG A 141 17.06 4.48 3.90
C ARG A 141 18.45 5.01 3.55
N ILE A 142 18.57 6.33 3.53
CA ILE A 142 19.84 7.06 3.45
C ILE A 142 19.88 8.04 4.60
N ARG A 143 21.00 8.08 5.31
CA ARG A 143 21.24 8.96 6.45
C ARG A 143 22.46 9.83 6.19
N PHE A 144 22.30 11.12 6.47
CA PHE A 144 23.35 12.13 6.43
C PHE A 144 23.61 12.63 7.84
N TYR A 145 24.86 12.55 8.30
CA TYR A 145 25.26 13.05 9.62
C TYR A 145 25.83 14.47 9.50
N SER A 146 25.66 15.28 10.53
CA SER A 146 26.31 16.58 10.62
C SER A 146 27.83 16.44 10.74
N VAL A 147 28.59 17.37 10.15
CA VAL A 147 30.06 17.41 10.26
C VAL A 147 30.54 17.91 11.62
N ASP A 148 29.72 18.68 12.32
CA ASP A 148 30.04 19.34 13.58
C ASP A 148 28.75 19.74 14.34
N PRO A 149 28.86 20.29 15.56
CA PRO A 149 27.71 20.81 16.31
C PRO A 149 26.99 22.02 15.68
N SER A 150 27.46 22.55 14.53
CA SER A 150 26.73 23.58 13.77
C SER A 150 25.55 23.03 12.99
N ASN A 151 25.34 21.70 13.02
CA ASN A 151 24.27 20.98 12.33
C ASN A 151 24.37 21.01 10.80
N THR A 152 25.55 21.33 10.24
CA THR A 152 25.79 21.29 8.80
C THR A 152 25.91 19.83 8.34
N LEU A 153 25.06 19.36 7.41
CA LEU A 153 25.05 17.96 6.95
C LEU A 153 26.22 17.62 6.01
N ASN A 154 26.81 16.43 6.18
CA ASN A 154 27.82 15.87 5.28
C ASN A 154 27.16 15.11 4.11
N LEU A 155 26.72 15.84 3.09
CA LEU A 155 26.06 15.24 1.92
C LEU A 155 26.97 14.34 1.07
N GLY A 156 28.29 14.43 1.23
CA GLY A 156 29.26 13.63 0.47
C GLY A 156 29.59 12.26 1.09
N LYS A 157 29.09 11.96 2.29
CA LYS A 157 29.30 10.67 2.98
C LYS A 157 28.01 10.13 3.61
N PRO A 158 26.99 9.82 2.80
CA PRO A 158 25.79 9.17 3.30
C PRO A 158 26.08 7.77 3.82
N GLU A 159 25.34 7.37 4.86
CA GLU A 159 25.16 5.97 5.22
C GLU A 159 23.90 5.45 4.52
N THR A 160 24.04 4.37 3.75
CA THR A 160 22.93 3.78 2.99
C THR A 160 22.56 2.44 3.59
N PHE A 161 21.27 2.23 3.82
CA PHE A 161 20.70 0.99 4.32
C PHE A 161 19.89 0.32 3.21
N GLY A 162 20.30 -0.90 2.86
CA GLY A 162 19.58 -1.78 1.95
C GLY A 162 18.94 -2.94 2.67
N PHE A 163 18.26 -3.81 1.92
CA PHE A 163 17.60 -4.99 2.46
C PHE A 163 18.03 -6.27 1.74
N ASP A 164 18.31 -7.31 2.53
CA ASP A 164 18.56 -8.69 2.11
C ASP A 164 17.29 -9.51 2.35
N LEU A 165 16.57 -9.84 1.27
CA LEU A 165 15.35 -10.62 1.32
C LEU A 165 15.61 -12.05 1.78
N SER A 166 16.76 -12.63 1.43
CA SER A 166 17.07 -14.02 1.79
C SER A 166 17.24 -14.21 3.30
N ASN A 167 17.85 -13.21 3.96
CA ASN A 167 18.09 -13.22 5.39
C ASN A 167 17.05 -12.42 6.20
N GLN A 168 16.13 -11.73 5.52
CA GLN A 168 15.12 -10.84 6.11
C GLN A 168 15.76 -9.78 7.02
N LYS A 169 16.79 -9.11 6.49
CA LYS A 169 17.59 -8.15 7.26
C LYS A 169 17.94 -6.89 6.48
N THR A 170 17.86 -5.77 7.18
CA THR A 170 18.45 -4.51 6.75
C THR A 170 19.95 -4.50 7.06
N ASN A 171 20.75 -3.99 6.12
CA ASN A 171 22.20 -3.88 6.27
C ASN A 171 22.74 -2.55 5.71
N SER A 172 23.75 -1.97 6.34
CA SER A 172 24.47 -0.81 5.81
C SER A 172 25.57 -1.20 4.81
N ASP A 173 26.01 -2.46 4.82
CA ASP A 173 26.84 -3.04 3.77
C ASP A 173 25.96 -3.45 2.58
N THR A 174 25.81 -2.54 1.62
CA THR A 174 24.98 -2.74 0.42
C THR A 174 25.41 -3.93 -0.44
N SER A 175 26.66 -4.40 -0.33
CA SER A 175 27.11 -5.63 -1.02
C SER A 175 26.39 -6.88 -0.54
N LYS A 176 25.82 -6.83 0.68
CA LYS A 176 25.03 -7.91 1.28
C LYS A 176 23.53 -7.78 1.02
N CYS A 177 23.08 -6.65 0.47
CA CYS A 177 21.67 -6.37 0.24
C CYS A 177 21.27 -6.79 -1.17
N ASP A 178 20.00 -7.14 -1.36
CA ASP A 178 19.42 -7.32 -2.69
C ASP A 178 19.07 -5.98 -3.34
N ILE A 179 18.61 -5.02 -2.54
CA ILE A 179 18.21 -3.68 -3.01
C ILE A 179 18.55 -2.58 -2.00
N TRP A 180 18.78 -1.36 -2.49
CA TRP A 180 18.99 -0.15 -1.68
C TRP A 180 18.68 1.13 -2.48
N PHE A 181 18.57 2.27 -1.81
CA PHE A 181 18.47 3.56 -2.48
C PHE A 181 19.85 4.08 -2.88
N LYS A 182 19.99 4.57 -4.11
CA LYS A 182 21.20 5.27 -4.56
C LYS A 182 21.31 6.60 -3.81
N PRO A 183 22.42 6.87 -3.11
CA PRO A 183 22.62 8.17 -2.47
C PRO A 183 22.70 9.29 -3.50
N VAL A 184 22.18 10.46 -3.12
CA VAL A 184 22.32 11.72 -3.86
C VAL A 184 23.01 12.73 -2.95
N ASN A 185 23.91 13.54 -3.50
CA ASN A 185 24.64 14.58 -2.75
C ASN A 185 23.77 15.82 -2.55
N SER A 186 22.55 15.63 -2.07
CA SER A 186 21.53 16.65 -1.88
C SER A 186 20.64 16.26 -0.69
N GLU A 187 20.11 17.26 0.01
CA GLU A 187 19.10 17.05 1.05
C GLU A 187 17.72 16.84 0.41
N GLU A 188 17.61 15.80 -0.42
CA GLU A 188 16.37 15.41 -1.09
C GLU A 188 16.12 13.91 -0.91
N PRO A 189 14.85 13.47 -0.88
CA PRO A 189 14.52 12.05 -0.89
C PRO A 189 15.17 11.32 -2.09
N PRO A 190 15.63 10.07 -1.89
CA PRO A 190 16.24 9.30 -2.96
C PRO A 190 15.22 8.98 -4.06
N LYS A 191 15.66 9.15 -5.31
CA LYS A 191 14.83 8.94 -6.50
C LYS A 191 15.21 7.70 -7.29
N ILE A 192 16.17 6.91 -6.82
CA ILE A 192 16.72 5.78 -7.56
C ILE A 192 16.88 4.58 -6.63
N ILE A 193 16.32 3.43 -7.03
CA ILE A 193 16.59 2.12 -6.41
C ILE A 193 17.65 1.40 -7.23
N ILE A 194 18.59 0.77 -6.53
CA ILE A 194 19.61 -0.09 -7.08
C ILE A 194 19.36 -1.50 -6.58
N ALA A 195 19.52 -2.48 -7.46
CA ALA A 195 19.60 -3.87 -7.13
C ALA A 195 21.05 -4.36 -7.10
N ASN A 196 21.35 -5.41 -6.37
CA ASN A 196 22.67 -6.01 -6.38
C ASN A 196 23.03 -6.57 -7.78
N LYS A 197 24.33 -6.80 -8.01
CA LYS A 197 24.82 -7.48 -9.20
C LYS A 197 24.29 -8.91 -9.24
N GLY A 198 23.64 -9.27 -10.34
CA GLY A 198 22.98 -10.58 -10.51
C GLY A 198 21.49 -10.57 -10.18
N GLY A 199 21.02 -9.53 -9.47
CA GLY A 199 19.61 -9.28 -9.21
C GLY A 199 19.02 -8.21 -10.11
N GLY A 200 17.85 -7.70 -9.71
CA GLY A 200 17.20 -6.58 -10.38
C GLY A 200 15.84 -6.25 -9.77
N VAL A 201 15.31 -5.08 -10.11
CA VAL A 201 13.98 -4.62 -9.71
C VAL A 201 13.09 -4.42 -10.92
N LEU A 202 11.80 -4.69 -10.76
CA LEU A 202 10.77 -4.45 -11.77
C LEU A 202 9.60 -3.73 -11.09
N PRO A 203 9.31 -2.46 -11.44
CA PRO A 203 8.26 -1.68 -10.80
C PRO A 203 6.88 -2.28 -11.07
N ILE A 204 5.99 -2.08 -10.11
CA ILE A 204 4.56 -2.37 -10.21
C ILE A 204 3.81 -1.10 -9.87
N TYR A 205 2.98 -0.64 -10.79
CA TYR A 205 2.33 0.66 -10.69
C TYR A 205 0.94 0.57 -10.05
N ALA A 206 0.50 1.68 -9.45
CA ALA A 206 -0.77 1.76 -8.73
C ALA A 206 -2.00 1.46 -9.59
N ASP A 207 -1.97 1.88 -10.86
CA ASP A 207 -3.04 1.62 -11.84
C ASP A 207 -3.14 0.15 -12.26
N GLU A 208 -2.11 -0.65 -11.96
CA GLU A 208 -2.13 -2.10 -12.19
C GLU A 208 -2.79 -2.90 -11.06
N ILE A 209 -3.10 -2.26 -9.93
CA ILE A 209 -3.65 -2.89 -8.73
C ILE A 209 -5.13 -2.52 -8.60
N LYS A 210 -6.01 -3.53 -8.53
CA LYS A 210 -7.46 -3.31 -8.51
C LYS A 210 -8.05 -3.30 -7.10
N SER A 211 -7.41 -4.00 -6.17
CA SER A 211 -7.90 -4.26 -4.82
C SER A 211 -6.75 -4.17 -3.83
N SER A 212 -5.82 -5.11 -3.85
CA SER A 212 -4.71 -5.17 -2.90
C SER A 212 -3.47 -5.77 -3.51
N PHE A 213 -2.39 -5.00 -3.44
CA PHE A 213 -1.10 -5.42 -3.94
C PHE A 213 -0.50 -6.61 -3.17
N PHE A 214 -0.96 -6.90 -1.94
CA PHE A 214 -0.58 -8.13 -1.23
C PHE A 214 -1.03 -9.39 -2.01
N TYR A 215 -2.27 -9.39 -2.47
CA TYR A 215 -2.92 -10.54 -3.10
C TYR A 215 -2.79 -10.55 -4.63
N GLU A 216 -2.65 -9.38 -5.24
CA GLU A 216 -2.45 -9.25 -6.68
C GLU A 216 -0.97 -9.35 -7.05
N LYS A 217 -0.71 -9.53 -8.36
CA LYS A 217 0.66 -9.65 -8.89
C LYS A 217 1.44 -10.74 -8.13
N ALA A 218 0.81 -11.89 -7.97
CA ALA A 218 1.32 -13.03 -7.19
C ALA A 218 2.32 -13.90 -7.96
N THR A 219 2.71 -13.53 -9.17
CA THR A 219 3.70 -14.28 -9.96
C THR A 219 4.77 -13.32 -10.47
N ALA A 220 6.00 -13.51 -10.00
CA ALA A 220 7.15 -12.75 -10.43
C ALA A 220 7.45 -13.03 -11.91
N PRO A 221 7.66 -11.99 -12.75
CA PRO A 221 8.20 -12.18 -14.09
C PRO A 221 9.59 -12.80 -14.04
N THR A 222 10.03 -13.47 -15.10
CA THR A 222 11.38 -14.06 -15.21
C THR A 222 12.35 -13.16 -15.99
N THR A 223 11.85 -12.07 -16.57
CA THR A 223 12.63 -11.12 -17.40
C THR A 223 12.14 -9.69 -17.16
N GLY A 224 12.89 -8.70 -17.65
CA GLY A 224 12.54 -7.28 -17.56
C GLY A 224 13.07 -6.54 -16.33
N TYR A 225 13.81 -7.24 -15.45
CA TYR A 225 14.42 -6.62 -14.28
C TYR A 225 15.53 -5.63 -14.64
N LEU A 226 15.57 -4.54 -13.91
CA LEU A 226 16.51 -3.44 -14.07
C LEU A 226 17.47 -3.42 -12.89
N HIS A 227 18.76 -3.19 -13.17
CA HIS A 227 19.74 -3.00 -12.11
C HIS A 227 19.56 -1.64 -11.39
N GLU A 228 19.22 -0.60 -12.15
CA GLU A 228 18.97 0.75 -11.66
C GLU A 228 17.60 1.22 -12.16
N TYR A 229 16.76 1.71 -11.26
CA TYR A 229 15.44 2.23 -11.59
C TYR A 229 15.19 3.59 -10.95
N LYS A 230 14.83 4.58 -11.78
CA LYS A 230 14.43 5.92 -11.33
C LYS A 230 12.93 5.93 -10.98
N LEU A 231 12.63 6.21 -9.73
CA LEU A 231 11.28 6.36 -9.20
C LEU A 231 10.50 7.46 -9.92
N LYS A 232 9.23 7.18 -10.19
CA LYS A 232 8.28 8.09 -10.83
C LYS A 232 7.21 8.59 -9.85
N GLY A 233 7.07 7.96 -8.70
CA GLY A 233 6.14 8.34 -7.64
C GLY A 233 4.77 7.65 -7.73
N ASN A 234 4.54 6.82 -8.76
CA ASN A 234 3.31 6.05 -8.94
C ASN A 234 3.51 4.54 -8.74
N GLU A 235 4.67 4.13 -8.24
CA GLU A 235 4.95 2.75 -7.88
C GLU A 235 4.25 2.35 -6.56
N GLU A 236 3.58 1.20 -6.54
CA GLU A 236 3.13 0.56 -5.28
C GLU A 236 4.23 -0.30 -4.65
N GLY A 237 5.18 -0.73 -5.48
CA GLY A 237 6.36 -1.48 -5.07
C GLY A 237 6.99 -2.19 -6.26
N PHE A 238 7.67 -3.31 -6.00
CA PHE A 238 8.54 -3.95 -6.98
C PHE A 238 8.49 -5.47 -6.86
N PHE A 239 8.59 -6.15 -7.99
CA PHE A 239 9.24 -7.47 -7.98
C PHE A 239 10.75 -7.28 -7.85
N VAL A 240 11.38 -8.17 -7.10
CA VAL A 240 12.82 -8.19 -6.88
C VAL A 240 13.35 -9.56 -7.32
N LEU A 241 14.27 -9.57 -8.28
CA LEU A 241 15.15 -10.71 -8.51
C LEU A 241 16.32 -10.54 -7.53
N CYS A 242 16.49 -11.50 -6.63
CA CYS A 242 17.52 -11.42 -5.59
C CYS A 242 18.92 -11.58 -6.21
N ARG A 243 19.94 -11.22 -5.44
CA ARG A 243 21.35 -11.16 -5.91
C ARG A 243 21.92 -12.50 -6.37
N ASP A 244 21.30 -13.62 -5.99
CA ASP A 244 21.66 -14.95 -6.46
C ASP A 244 21.22 -15.23 -7.92
N GLY A 245 20.42 -14.33 -8.50
CA GLY A 245 19.87 -14.43 -9.85
C GLY A 245 18.84 -15.55 -10.02
N LYS A 246 18.29 -16.09 -8.93
CA LYS A 246 17.43 -17.29 -8.95
C LYS A 246 16.19 -17.16 -8.09
N THR A 247 16.26 -16.44 -6.97
CA THR A 247 15.14 -16.28 -6.05
C THR A 247 14.44 -14.95 -6.25
N TYR A 248 13.15 -14.93 -5.93
CA TYR A 248 12.27 -13.80 -6.20
C TYR A 248 11.65 -13.27 -4.92
N GLY A 249 11.39 -11.98 -4.90
CA GLY A 249 10.56 -11.34 -3.90
C GLY A 249 9.62 -10.30 -4.49
N LYS A 250 8.72 -9.82 -3.65
CA LYS A 250 7.85 -8.68 -3.91
C LYS A 250 7.93 -7.76 -2.70
N ILE A 251 8.26 -6.50 -2.91
CA ILE A 251 8.22 -5.46 -1.88
C ILE A 251 7.01 -4.56 -2.13
N ILE A 252 6.40 -4.10 -1.05
CA ILE A 252 5.20 -3.26 -1.04
C ILE A 252 5.52 -2.05 -0.19
N PHE A 253 5.73 -0.90 -0.81
CA PHE A 253 6.08 0.30 -0.07
C PHE A 253 4.92 0.76 0.81
N GLU A 254 5.27 1.25 2.00
CA GLU A 254 4.36 2.11 2.74
C GLU A 254 4.21 3.45 2.01
N LYS A 255 3.05 4.10 2.16
CA LYS A 255 2.82 5.41 1.53
C LYS A 255 3.60 6.50 2.26
N SER A 256 3.77 6.36 3.57
CA SER A 256 4.57 7.27 4.38
C SER A 256 6.02 7.28 3.91
N GLU A 257 6.52 8.49 3.67
CA GLU A 257 7.93 8.71 3.42
C GLU A 257 8.61 9.03 4.75
N ILE A 258 9.83 8.54 4.90
CA ILE A 258 10.68 8.94 5.99
C ILE A 258 11.40 10.19 5.53
N ASP A 259 11.13 11.27 6.25
CA ASP A 259 11.89 12.51 6.24
C ASP A 259 12.03 12.95 7.70
N ALA A 260 13.13 12.54 8.33
CA ALA A 260 13.33 12.70 9.76
C ALA A 260 14.65 13.40 10.08
N SER A 261 14.66 14.20 11.14
CA SER A 261 15.87 14.78 11.71
C SER A 261 15.91 14.51 13.19
N ALA A 262 17.04 14.02 13.70
CA ALA A 262 17.19 13.70 15.11
C ALA A 262 18.64 13.86 15.58
N PRO A 263 18.88 14.00 16.89
CA PRO A 263 20.24 14.02 17.44
C PRO A 263 21.01 12.72 17.13
N ASP A 264 22.29 12.83 16.80
CA ASP A 264 23.14 11.68 16.46
C ASP A 264 23.80 10.99 17.67
N GLY A 265 23.53 11.49 18.88
CA GLY A 265 24.13 11.01 20.13
C GLY A 265 25.59 11.45 20.36
N LYS A 266 26.17 12.25 19.46
CA LYS A 266 27.55 12.76 19.51
C LYS A 266 27.61 14.30 19.55
N GLY A 267 26.48 14.94 19.76
CA GLY A 267 26.36 16.41 19.83
C GLY A 267 26.02 17.08 18.50
N GLY A 268 25.75 16.30 17.45
CA GLY A 268 25.23 16.76 16.17
C GLY A 268 23.82 16.24 15.87
N ILE A 269 23.42 16.32 14.61
CA ILE A 269 22.16 15.77 14.10
C ILE A 269 22.42 14.81 12.94
N TYR A 270 21.44 13.97 12.66
CA TYR A 270 21.33 13.32 11.36
C TYR A 270 20.01 13.69 10.69
N LYS A 271 20.03 13.69 9.36
CA LYS A 271 18.88 13.76 8.47
C LYS A 271 18.73 12.42 7.77
N GLU A 272 17.52 11.89 7.71
CA GLU A 272 17.25 10.57 7.16
C GLU A 272 16.09 10.64 6.17
N PHE A 273 16.29 10.02 5.01
CA PHE A 273 15.28 9.82 3.99
C PHE A 273 15.08 8.35 3.70
N GLY A 274 13.85 7.92 3.42
CA GLY A 274 13.62 6.54 3.00
C GLY A 274 12.16 6.10 3.00
N LYS A 275 11.96 4.79 2.95
CA LYS A 275 10.65 4.15 3.03
C LYS A 275 10.75 2.83 3.78
N ASN A 276 9.72 2.53 4.57
CA ASN A 276 9.47 1.18 5.06
C ASN A 276 8.71 0.39 4.01
N PHE A 277 8.73 -0.93 4.13
CA PHE A 277 7.93 -1.79 3.26
C PHE A 277 7.57 -3.12 3.92
N SER A 278 6.53 -3.74 3.37
CA SER A 278 6.27 -5.18 3.55
C SER A 278 6.96 -5.95 2.43
N CYS A 279 7.35 -7.20 2.68
CA CYS A 279 7.92 -8.05 1.64
C CYS A 279 7.45 -9.51 1.68
N LEU A 280 7.40 -10.11 0.50
CA LEU A 280 7.24 -11.55 0.28
C LEU A 280 8.51 -12.06 -0.40
N TYR A 281 9.01 -13.22 0.02
CA TYR A 281 10.23 -13.82 -0.51
C TYR A 281 10.05 -15.32 -0.75
N GLN A 282 10.49 -15.80 -1.91
CA GLN A 282 10.33 -17.16 -2.38
C GLN A 282 11.69 -17.90 -2.45
N PRO A 283 12.09 -18.62 -1.38
CA PRO A 283 13.43 -19.17 -1.24
C PRO A 283 13.74 -20.35 -2.17
N ASN A 284 12.73 -21.04 -2.69
CA ASN A 284 12.93 -22.19 -3.58
C ASN A 284 13.13 -21.81 -5.06
N GLY A 285 13.12 -20.50 -5.38
CA GLY A 285 13.34 -20.00 -6.74
C GLY A 285 12.14 -20.10 -7.69
N THR A 286 10.97 -20.56 -7.23
CA THR A 286 9.74 -20.41 -8.03
C THR A 286 9.35 -18.94 -8.11
N THR A 287 8.53 -18.60 -9.11
CA THR A 287 8.00 -17.25 -9.27
C THR A 287 6.72 -17.02 -8.47
N ASP A 288 6.24 -18.02 -7.74
CA ASP A 288 4.98 -17.95 -7.01
C ASP A 288 5.15 -17.16 -5.71
N LEU A 289 4.52 -15.99 -5.65
CA LEU A 289 4.47 -15.08 -4.51
C LEU A 289 3.03 -14.95 -3.98
N SER A 290 2.21 -15.98 -4.19
CA SER A 290 0.82 -16.02 -3.70
C SER A 290 0.79 -16.02 -2.17
N TYR A 291 0.35 -14.90 -1.60
CA TYR A 291 0.08 -14.77 -0.17
C TYR A 291 -1.36 -15.21 0.12
N SER A 292 -1.54 -16.15 1.06
CA SER A 292 -2.80 -16.88 1.21
C SER A 292 -3.57 -16.59 2.49
N THR A 293 -3.12 -15.67 3.35
CA THR A 293 -3.74 -15.47 4.66
C THR A 293 -5.15 -14.91 4.51
N PRO A 294 -6.18 -15.68 4.93
CA PRO A 294 -7.58 -15.26 4.83
C PRO A 294 -8.02 -14.43 6.04
N ASP A 295 -7.26 -14.46 7.14
CA ASP A 295 -7.62 -13.81 8.39
C ASP A 295 -7.10 -12.39 8.45
N ILE A 296 -7.73 -11.52 7.66
CA ILE A 296 -7.50 -10.08 7.73
C ILE A 296 -8.70 -9.39 8.36
N ASP A 297 -8.44 -8.32 9.11
CA ASP A 297 -9.49 -7.40 9.54
C ASP A 297 -9.96 -6.58 8.33
N LEU A 298 -11.22 -6.75 7.93
CA LEU A 298 -11.75 -6.13 6.70
C LEU A 298 -11.90 -4.61 6.83
N GLU A 299 -12.05 -4.07 8.04
CA GLU A 299 -12.12 -2.61 8.23
C GLU A 299 -10.75 -1.99 8.02
N ASN A 300 -9.70 -2.51 8.66
CA ASN A 300 -8.32 -2.08 8.44
C ASN A 300 -7.91 -2.25 6.98
N PHE A 301 -8.38 -3.34 6.34
CA PHE A 301 -8.18 -3.56 4.92
C PHE A 301 -8.91 -2.53 4.04
N LEU A 302 -10.00 -1.92 4.48
CA LEU A 302 -10.70 -0.88 3.71
C LEU A 302 -10.14 0.51 3.97
N VAL A 303 -9.81 0.82 5.22
CA VAL A 303 -9.26 2.12 5.63
C VAL A 303 -7.83 2.30 5.12
N ASP A 304 -7.15 1.19 4.78
CA ASP A 304 -5.76 1.16 4.35
C ASP A 304 -4.89 1.98 5.30
N ILE A 305 -4.59 1.43 6.49
CA ILE A 305 -3.80 2.12 7.54
C ILE A 305 -2.48 2.71 7.01
N ARG A 306 -1.99 2.26 5.85
CA ARG A 306 -0.87 2.88 5.12
C ARG A 306 -1.11 4.35 4.73
N LEU A 307 -2.34 4.88 4.83
CA LEU A 307 -2.73 6.27 4.59
C LEU A 307 -2.67 7.15 5.86
N ARG A 308 -2.23 6.61 7.00
CA ARG A 308 -1.90 7.40 8.20
C ARG A 308 -0.39 7.55 8.36
#